data_AF-C7XUU4-F1
#
_entry.id   AF-C7XUU4-F1
#
_cell.length_a   1.000
_cell.length_b   1.000
_cell.length_c   1.000
_cell.angle_alpha   90.00
_cell.angle_beta   90.00
_cell.angle_gamma   90.00
#
_symmetry.space_group_name_H-M   'P 1'
#
loop_
_entity.id
_entity.type
_entity.pdbx_description
1 polymer ?
#
loop_
_entity_poly.entity_id
_entity_poly.type
_entity_poly.pdbx_seq_one_letter_code
_entity_poly.pdbx_strand_id
1 'polypeptide(L)' 'MLIDIKDVNDVKQLVELTINNAKSDPELAHSNEDSLYWSVLDAVANGNPNAIDMAKEALKTKEIDFPRWCA' A
#
# COMPACT_ATOMS: atom_id res chain seq x y z
N MET A 1 -9.64 -3.65 -5.92
CA MET A 1 -9.91 -2.45 -6.75
C MET A 1 -8.55 -2.01 -7.29
N LEU A 2 -8.36 -1.93 -8.60
CA LEU A 2 -7.11 -1.43 -9.16
C LEU A 2 -7.08 0.08 -8.94
N ILE A 3 -6.52 0.51 -7.80
CA ILE A 3 -6.18 1.91 -7.60
C ILE A 3 -4.94 2.14 -8.45
N ASP A 4 -5.10 2.96 -9.49
CA ASP A 4 -4.03 3.41 -10.37
C ASP A 4 -3.16 4.40 -9.58
N ILE A 5 -2.12 3.88 -8.92
CA ILE A 5 -1.20 4.68 -8.10
C ILE A 5 -0.18 5.37 -9.01
N LYS A 6 -0.24 6.70 -9.09
CA LYS A 6 0.60 7.51 -9.98
C LYS A 6 1.69 8.25 -9.23
N ASP A 7 1.39 8.66 -8.00
CA ASP A 7 2.29 9.45 -7.18
C ASP A 7 2.19 9.12 -5.68
N VAL A 8 2.94 9.89 -4.88
CA VAL A 8 3.04 9.71 -3.42
C VAL A 8 1.71 9.98 -2.70
N ASN A 9 0.84 10.85 -3.23
CA ASN A 9 -0.45 11.11 -2.60
C ASN A 9 -1.40 9.91 -2.76
N ASP A 10 -1.38 9.23 -3.91
CA ASP A 10 -2.14 8.00 -4.10
C ASP A 10 -1.68 6.91 -3.12
N VAL A 11 -0.37 6.80 -2.92
CA VAL A 11 0.24 5.90 -1.92
C VAL A 11 -0.26 6.24 -0.51
N LYS A 12 -0.25 7.52 -0.11
CA LYS A 12 -0.76 7.96 1.20
C LYS A 12 -2.23 7.59 1.39
N GLN A 13 -3.07 7.83 0.38
CA GLN A 13 -4.48 7.50 0.46
C GLN A 13 -4.69 5.99 0.63
N LEU A 14 -3.93 5.16 -0.09
CA LEU A 14 -4.05 3.71 0.06
C LEU A 14 -3.50 3.20 1.39
N VAL A 15 -2.45 3.81 1.95
CA VAL A 15 -1.97 3.53 3.31
C VAL A 15 -3.07 3.85 4.33
N GLU A 16 -3.71 5.02 4.24
CA GLU A 16 -4.81 5.39 5.13
C GLU A 16 -6.02 4.44 5.01
N LEU A 17 -6.39 4.07 3.78
CA LEU A 17 -7.44 3.06 3.54
C LEU A 17 -7.08 1.71 4.16
N THR A 18 -5.82 1.29 4.05
CA THR A 18 -5.33 0.04 4.65
C THR A 18 -5.44 0.09 6.17
N ILE A 19 -5.02 1.20 6.80
CA ILE A 19 -5.13 1.41 8.25
C ILE A 19 -6.59 1.40 8.72
N ASN A 20 -7.49 2.04 7.97
CA ASN A 20 -8.90 2.09 8.33
C ASN A 20 -9.56 0.71 8.20
N ASN A 21 -9.25 -0.02 7.13
CA ASN A 21 -9.80 -1.35 6.90
C ASN A 21 -9.23 -2.39 7.87
N ALA A 22 -7.99 -2.24 8.35
CA ALA A 22 -7.39 -3.16 9.32
C ALA A 22 -8.26 -3.42 10.56
N LYS A 23 -9.13 -2.47 10.93
CA LYS A 23 -10.02 -2.57 12.10
C LYS A 23 -11.38 -3.20 11.80
N SER A 24 -11.88 -3.10 10.57
CA SER A 24 -13.23 -3.52 10.18
C SER A 24 -13.26 -4.69 9.21
N ASP A 25 -12.25 -4.81 8.36
CA ASP A 25 -12.09 -5.83 7.34
C ASP A 25 -10.59 -6.11 7.09
N PRO A 26 -9.97 -6.99 7.90
CA PRO A 26 -8.56 -7.33 7.78
C PRO A 26 -8.19 -7.96 6.43
N GLU A 27 -9.10 -8.69 5.77
CA GLU A 27 -8.83 -9.27 4.45
C GLU A 27 -8.77 -8.21 3.35
N LEU A 28 -9.64 -7.19 3.44
CA LEU A 28 -9.52 -6.03 2.57
C LEU A 28 -8.24 -5.24 2.84
N ALA A 29 -7.81 -5.13 4.10
CA ALA A 29 -6.52 -4.53 4.44
C ALA A 29 -5.34 -5.31 3.82
N HIS A 30 -5.38 -6.65 3.83
CA HIS A 30 -4.39 -7.49 3.15
C HIS A 30 -4.34 -7.21 1.64
N SER A 31 -5.50 -7.24 0.98
CA SER A 31 -5.57 -7.00 -0.47
C SER A 31 -5.09 -5.60 -0.85
N ASN A 32 -5.34 -4.60 -0.01
CA ASN A 32 -4.85 -3.24 -0.23
C ASN A 32 -3.32 -3.16 -0.06
N GLU A 33 -2.74 -3.82 0.93
CA GLU A 33 -1.29 -3.88 1.15
C GLU A 33 -0.58 -4.55 -0.04
N ASP A 34 -1.10 -5.67 -0.54
CA ASP A 34 -0.54 -6.35 -1.73
C ASP A 34 -0.61 -5.48 -2.98
N SER A 35 -1.75 -4.84 -3.22
CA SER A 35 -1.93 -3.93 -4.36
C SER A 35 -0.99 -2.74 -4.28
N LEU A 36 -0.80 -2.19 -3.08
CA LEU A 36 0.11 -1.09 -2.80
C LEU A 36 1.55 -1.46 -3.16
N TYR A 37 2.03 -2.61 -2.69
CA TYR A 37 3.40 -3.04 -2.99
C TYR A 37 3.61 -3.36 -4.46
N TRP A 38 2.64 -4.01 -5.12
CA TRP A 38 2.75 -4.27 -6.56
C TRP A 38 2.90 -2.97 -7.36
N SER A 39 2.06 -1.98 -7.08
CA SER A 39 2.11 -0.67 -7.76
C SER A 39 3.40 0.09 -7.48
N VAL A 40 3.93 0.03 -6.26
CA VAL A 40 5.23 0.65 -5.93
C VAL A 40 6.37 -0.05 -6.67
N LEU A 41 6.36 -1.39 -6.73
CA LEU A 41 7.37 -2.15 -7.47
C LEU A 41 7.32 -1.85 -8.98
N ASP A 42 6.12 -1.73 -9.54
CA ASP A 42 5.95 -1.33 -10.94
C ASP A 42 6.47 0.10 -11.18
N ALA A 43 6.17 1.05 -10.28
CA ALA A 43 6.71 2.41 -10.36
C ALA A 43 8.25 2.44 -10.29
N VAL A 44 8.85 1.60 -9.45
CA VAL A 44 10.32 1.43 -9.39
C VAL A 44 10.85 0.86 -10.71
N ALA A 45 10.24 -0.20 -11.23
CA ALA A 45 10.68 -0.86 -12.46
C ALA A 45 10.61 0.07 -13.69
N ASN A 46 9.62 0.96 -13.72
CA ASN A 46 9.43 1.94 -14.79
C ASN A 46 10.20 3.27 -14.57
N GLY A 47 11.01 3.38 -13.50
CA GLY A 47 11.83 4.55 -13.26
C GLY A 47 11.04 5.82 -12.87
N ASN A 48 9.90 5.66 -12.20
CA ASN A 48 9.12 6.79 -11.71
C ASN A 48 10.00 7.67 -10.78
N PRO A 49 10.12 8.99 -11.03
CA PRO A 49 10.99 9.87 -10.24
C PRO A 49 10.60 9.93 -8.76
N ASN A 50 9.35 9.60 -8.42
CA ASN A 50 8.84 9.60 -7.07
C ASN A 50 8.91 8.22 -6.40
N ALA A 51 9.41 7.19 -7.08
CA ALA A 51 9.36 5.80 -6.60
C ALA A 51 9.99 5.60 -5.21
N ILE A 52 11.05 6.34 -4.89
CA ILE A 52 11.69 6.28 -3.57
C ILE A 52 10.75 6.76 -2.47
N ASP A 53 10.05 7.88 -2.68
CA ASP A 53 9.14 8.43 -1.68
C ASP A 53 7.85 7.62 -1.59
N MET A 54 7.39 7.06 -2.72
CA MET A 54 6.31 6.07 -2.76
C MET A 54 6.67 4.83 -1.92
N ALA A 55 7.88 4.29 -2.06
CA ALA A 55 8.32 3.13 -1.29
C ALA A 55 8.40 3.41 0.22
N LYS A 56 8.97 4.57 0.62
CA LYS A 56 9.02 4.98 2.03
C LYS A 56 7.64 5.06 2.65
N GLU A 57 6.68 5.64 1.93
CA GLU A 57 5.32 5.80 2.41
C GLU A 57 4.61 4.44 2.50
N ALA A 58 4.75 3.58 1.49
CA ALA A 58 4.15 2.24 1.49
C ALA A 58 4.65 1.37 2.66
N LEU A 59 5.93 1.47 3.02
CA LEU A 59 6.53 0.72 4.13
C LEU A 59 5.91 1.03 5.50
N LYS A 60 5.19 2.15 5.66
CA LYS A 60 4.45 2.45 6.90
C LYS A 60 3.36 1.41 7.19
N THR A 61 2.88 0.69 6.16
CA THR A 61 1.92 -0.40 6.38
C THR A 61 2.51 -1.56 7.20
N LYS A 62 3.84 -1.70 7.27
CA LYS A 62 4.51 -2.68 8.15
C LYS A 62 4.42 -2.34 9.64
N GLU A 63 4.05 -1.11 9.98
CA GLU A 63 3.81 -0.70 11.36
C GLU A 63 2.36 -0.98 11.81
N ILE A 64 1.49 -1.43 10.89
CA ILE A 64 0.09 -1.74 11.20
C ILE A 64 0.01 -3.16 11.75
N ASP A 65 -0.59 -3.29 12.92
CA ASP A 65 -0.92 -4.57 13.54
C ASP A 65 -2.36 -4.97 13.16
N PHE A 66 -2.50 -5.87 12.18
CA PHE A 66 -3.78 -6.50 11.83
C PHE A 66 -3.68 -8.02 11.78
N PRO A 67 -4.78 -8.75 12.09
CA PRO A 67 -4.78 -10.21 12.09
C PRO A 67 -4.42 -10.77 10.72
N ARG A 68 -3.37 -11.60 10.67
CA ARG A 68 -2.97 -12.34 9.46
C ARG A 68 -3.20 -13.83 9.69
N TRP A 69 -4.06 -14.45 8.89
CA TRP A 69 -4.39 -15.87 9.04
C TRP A 69 -3.35 -16.80 8.39
N CYS A 70 -2.64 -16.33 7.35
CA CYS A 70 -1.67 -17.11 6.57
C CYS A 70 -0.44 -16.29 6.12
N ALA A 71 0.12 -15.43 6.98
CA ALA A 71 1.30 -14.62 6.65
C ALA A 71 2.63 -15.25 7.04
#